data_AF-A0AAW1A0C7-F1
#
_entry.id   AF-A0AAW1A0C7-F1
#
_cell.length_a   1.000
_cell.length_b   1.000
_cell.length_c   1.000
_cell.angle_alpha   90.00
_cell.angle_beta   90.00
_cell.angle_gamma   90.00
#
_symmetry.space_group_name_H-M   'P 1'
#
loop_
_entity.id
_entity.type
_entity.pdbx_description
1 polymer ?
#
loop_
_entity_poly.entity_id
_entity_poly.type
_entity_poly.pdbx_seq_one_letter_code
_entity_poly.pdbx_strand_id
1 'polypeptide(L)'
;MVDLHGKDKGNISLPKKLQLYDDEDEKNLPTIINTQQTFYSIKIADIENRINRLDERNDELLDEIETTNERSAAANAETAEEIANLNKSLLAQNNSIKSLKENIGVVENDRTENRKLHEKKIELFVQKYKKTKVELISRIKVLNARINVLEDFKKIQHALEEKLEANQVQMIENERKIKEAMKIINRKKEFDKEMLKNEMYDCLLDLATQFQREVNKYINLPNQRLMRENIMLKNELLQISTRISSIMDANIILKNAVIDHKQKMNVQTTLMKQNIVTAKVQNEVLKRLRKKFYYTKGYFSFINVPDSAVEQKYLMLIEKARQEENDINFRLSSLKTLLHKERTKINVTKYILKRLECKIKALLETIYDLKYNAICLLKHPSSRKDLVTLSCIELFLFLRDLVIKGQSKFRSHIITKSFETIPRELESVSNIKEIAEDLDLEITVDFIKKETKEQCTLSKETLDEMKHIEDLEEQMKVSIKSSEKSQELLTEDTFKHTVDFQIKN
;
A
#
# COMPACT_ATOMS: atom_id res chain seq x y z
N MET A 1 102.14 -38.66 -43.29
CA MET A 1 101.71 -37.75 -42.21
C MET A 1 101.04 -36.56 -42.86
N VAL A 2 99.72 -36.46 -42.69
CA VAL A 2 98.88 -35.35 -43.15
C VAL A 2 98.52 -34.59 -41.87
N ASP A 3 98.89 -33.31 -41.79
CA ASP A 3 98.51 -32.46 -40.66
C ASP A 3 97.11 -31.89 -40.89
N LEU A 4 96.29 -31.87 -39.83
CA LEU A 4 94.87 -31.53 -39.82
C LEU A 4 94.54 -30.04 -40.11
N HIS A 5 95.49 -29.23 -40.61
CA HIS A 5 95.33 -27.78 -40.82
C HIS A 5 95.80 -27.23 -42.19
N GLY A 6 95.87 -28.07 -43.24
CA GLY A 6 95.81 -27.61 -44.63
C GLY A 6 96.74 -26.45 -45.03
N LYS A 7 98.02 -26.50 -44.64
CA LYS A 7 99.07 -25.57 -45.10
C LYS A 7 100.21 -26.35 -45.76
N ASP A 8 100.42 -26.09 -47.05
CA ASP A 8 101.55 -26.59 -47.83
C ASP A 8 102.88 -26.20 -47.19
N LYS A 9 103.63 -27.19 -46.70
CA LYS A 9 105.03 -27.02 -46.34
C LYS A 9 105.86 -27.22 -47.60
N GLY A 10 106.38 -26.10 -48.12
CA GLY A 10 107.31 -26.07 -49.23
C GLY A 10 108.53 -26.99 -49.02
N ASN A 11 109.02 -27.51 -50.14
CA ASN A 11 110.14 -28.43 -50.27
C ASN A 11 111.34 -28.04 -49.39
N ILE A 12 111.71 -28.93 -48.47
CA ILE A 12 112.98 -28.85 -47.73
C ILE A 12 114.07 -29.38 -48.67
N SER A 13 114.82 -28.46 -49.27
CA SER A 13 116.05 -28.76 -50.01
C SER A 13 117.14 -29.21 -49.03
N LEU A 14 117.66 -30.42 -49.21
CA LEU A 14 118.83 -30.92 -48.48
C LEU A 14 120.09 -30.08 -48.81
N PRO A 15 120.92 -29.70 -47.81
CA PRO A 15 122.19 -29.02 -48.03
C PRO A 15 123.22 -29.91 -48.76
N LYS A 16 123.83 -29.39 -49.83
CA LYS A 16 124.93 -29.98 -50.61
C LYS A 16 126.28 -30.04 -49.86
N LYS A 17 126.34 -30.70 -48.70
CA LYS A 17 127.61 -30.92 -47.96
C LYS A 17 127.87 -32.37 -47.51
N LEU A 18 127.19 -33.35 -48.10
CA LEU A 18 127.36 -34.77 -47.77
C LEU A 18 127.68 -35.66 -48.99
N GLN A 19 128.46 -35.14 -49.93
CA GLN A 19 129.06 -35.94 -51.00
C GLN A 19 130.48 -35.41 -51.22
N LEU A 20 131.46 -36.09 -50.65
CA LEU A 20 132.81 -36.32 -51.19
C LEU A 20 133.53 -37.29 -50.23
N TYR A 21 133.79 -38.47 -50.76
CA TYR A 21 134.70 -39.49 -50.25
C TYR A 21 135.98 -39.39 -51.09
N ASP A 22 137.12 -39.64 -50.43
CA ASP A 22 138.40 -40.20 -50.92
C ASP A 22 139.45 -39.75 -49.87
N ASP A 23 139.69 -40.59 -48.84
CA ASP A 23 140.82 -41.54 -48.73
C ASP A 23 142.06 -40.80 -48.19
N GLU A 24 142.63 -41.10 -47.03
CA GLU A 24 143.27 -42.36 -46.59
C GLU A 24 143.48 -42.34 -45.05
N ASP A 25 143.90 -43.50 -44.52
CA ASP A 25 144.52 -43.76 -43.19
C ASP A 25 143.66 -44.44 -42.10
N GLU A 26 143.59 -45.77 -42.24
CA GLU A 26 143.93 -46.81 -41.25
C GLU A 26 143.38 -46.81 -39.79
N LYS A 27 142.74 -47.95 -39.47
CA LYS A 27 142.75 -48.77 -38.22
C LYS A 27 141.50 -48.80 -37.29
N ASN A 28 140.77 -49.92 -37.42
CA ASN A 28 140.22 -50.83 -36.38
C ASN A 28 138.83 -50.56 -35.72
N LEU A 29 137.96 -51.60 -35.75
CA LEU A 29 136.54 -51.76 -35.30
C LEU A 29 136.20 -51.25 -33.86
N PRO A 30 134.94 -50.82 -33.53
CA PRO A 30 133.65 -51.43 -33.89
C PRO A 30 132.51 -50.43 -34.22
N THR A 31 132.29 -50.14 -35.50
CA THR A 31 131.24 -49.17 -35.93
C THR A 31 129.85 -49.80 -36.04
N ILE A 32 129.73 -51.12 -36.23
CA ILE A 32 128.44 -51.80 -36.49
C ILE A 32 127.60 -51.99 -35.21
N ILE A 33 128.24 -52.28 -34.06
CA ILE A 33 127.52 -52.46 -32.79
C ILE A 33 127.01 -51.11 -32.25
N ASN A 34 127.82 -50.05 -32.33
CA ASN A 34 127.41 -48.70 -31.92
C ASN A 34 126.30 -48.13 -32.81
N THR A 35 126.29 -48.43 -34.12
CA THR A 35 125.22 -47.99 -35.03
C THR A 35 123.91 -48.76 -34.80
N GLN A 36 123.96 -50.05 -34.48
CA GLN A 36 122.77 -50.81 -34.10
C GLN A 36 122.22 -50.39 -32.73
N GLN A 37 123.09 -50.14 -31.75
CA GLN A 37 122.70 -49.67 -30.42
C GLN A 37 122.04 -48.30 -30.49
N THR A 38 122.60 -47.36 -31.26
CA THR A 38 121.98 -46.04 -31.48
C THR A 38 120.65 -46.13 -32.23
N PHE A 39 120.50 -47.01 -33.22
CA PHE A 39 119.22 -47.25 -33.89
C PHE A 39 118.13 -47.79 -32.94
N TYR A 40 118.46 -48.77 -32.10
CA TYR A 40 117.51 -49.28 -31.11
C TYR A 40 117.21 -48.26 -30.03
N SER A 41 118.18 -47.45 -29.58
CA SER A 41 117.93 -46.34 -28.65
C SER A 41 116.98 -45.28 -29.24
N ILE A 42 117.11 -44.94 -30.53
CA ILE A 42 116.17 -44.03 -31.21
C ILE A 42 114.78 -44.65 -31.29
N LYS A 43 114.65 -45.94 -31.63
CA LYS A 43 113.36 -46.63 -31.65
C LYS A 43 112.71 -46.71 -30.27
N ILE A 44 113.49 -46.98 -29.22
CA ILE A 44 113.02 -46.99 -27.83
C ILE A 44 112.51 -45.59 -27.47
N ALA A 45 113.28 -44.54 -27.75
CA ALA A 45 112.86 -43.16 -27.48
C ALA A 45 111.60 -42.74 -28.27
N ASP A 46 111.43 -43.19 -29.51
CA ASP A 46 110.21 -42.92 -30.29
C ASP A 46 108.99 -43.67 -29.72
N ILE A 47 109.18 -44.92 -29.29
CA ILE A 47 108.15 -45.72 -28.60
C ILE A 47 107.80 -45.08 -27.25
N GLU A 48 108.77 -44.65 -26.45
CA GLU A 48 108.58 -43.96 -25.18
C GLU A 48 107.84 -42.63 -25.37
N ASN A 49 108.22 -41.82 -26.37
CA ASN A 49 107.49 -40.60 -26.73
C ASN A 49 106.06 -40.89 -27.21
N ARG A 50 105.83 -42.04 -27.85
CA ARG A 50 104.48 -42.47 -28.22
C ARG A 50 103.67 -42.93 -27.01
N ILE A 51 104.30 -43.60 -26.05
CA ILE A 51 103.68 -43.99 -24.77
C ILE A 51 103.29 -42.73 -24.01
N ASN A 52 104.23 -41.78 -23.81
CA ASN A 52 103.95 -40.53 -23.10
C ASN A 52 102.80 -39.73 -23.74
N ARG A 53 102.74 -39.63 -25.08
CA ARG A 53 101.61 -38.98 -25.77
C ARG A 53 100.29 -39.71 -25.58
N LEU A 54 100.31 -41.03 -25.46
CA LEU A 54 99.11 -41.81 -25.18
C LEU A 54 98.68 -41.68 -23.72
N ASP A 55 99.64 -41.58 -22.79
CA ASP A 55 99.39 -41.35 -21.38
C ASP A 55 98.82 -39.94 -21.16
N GLU A 56 99.43 -38.89 -21.73
CA GLU A 56 98.91 -37.52 -21.72
C GLU A 56 97.48 -37.46 -22.28
N ARG A 57 97.22 -38.16 -23.39
CA ARG A 57 95.87 -38.25 -23.97
C ARG A 57 94.89 -39.02 -23.07
N ASN A 58 95.34 -40.06 -22.39
CA ASN A 58 94.50 -40.80 -21.46
C ASN A 58 94.16 -39.94 -20.25
N ASP A 59 95.10 -39.16 -19.74
CA ASP A 59 94.88 -38.20 -18.66
C ASP A 59 93.88 -37.12 -19.09
N GLU A 60 94.04 -36.53 -20.28
CA GLU A 60 93.07 -35.58 -20.85
C GLU A 60 91.66 -36.19 -20.98
N LEU A 61 91.57 -37.46 -21.41
CA LEU A 61 90.30 -38.17 -21.52
C LEU A 61 89.68 -38.48 -20.15
N LEU A 62 90.51 -38.78 -19.14
CA LEU A 62 90.03 -38.99 -17.78
C LEU A 62 89.46 -37.69 -17.19
N ASP A 63 90.15 -36.57 -17.38
CA ASP A 63 89.68 -35.24 -16.98
C ASP A 63 88.37 -34.87 -17.72
N GLU A 64 88.25 -35.18 -19.02
CA GLU A 64 87.02 -34.96 -19.78
C GLU A 64 85.87 -35.84 -19.28
N ILE A 65 86.14 -37.11 -18.94
CA ILE A 65 85.14 -38.02 -18.36
C ILE A 65 84.70 -37.53 -16.98
N GLU A 66 85.62 -37.08 -16.13
CA GLU A 66 85.30 -36.56 -14.80
C GLU A 66 84.44 -35.29 -14.90
N THR A 67 84.86 -34.31 -15.69
CA THR A 67 84.11 -33.06 -15.89
C THR A 67 82.74 -33.28 -16.54
N THR A 68 82.60 -34.23 -17.46
CA THR A 68 81.30 -34.58 -18.06
C THR A 68 80.39 -35.31 -17.07
N ASN A 69 80.94 -36.19 -16.22
CA ASN A 69 80.20 -36.85 -15.14
C ASN A 69 79.71 -35.85 -14.09
N GLU A 70 80.54 -34.89 -13.68
CA GLU A 70 80.14 -33.82 -12.77
C GLU A 70 79.02 -32.95 -13.34
N ARG A 71 79.12 -32.55 -14.61
CA ARG A 71 78.05 -31.80 -15.29
C ARG A 71 76.76 -32.61 -15.40
N SER A 72 76.86 -33.91 -15.69
CA SER A 72 75.71 -34.82 -15.72
C SER A 72 75.06 -34.95 -14.34
N ALA A 73 75.86 -35.11 -13.28
CA ALA A 73 75.36 -35.18 -11.91
C ALA A 73 74.68 -33.87 -11.47
N ALA A 74 75.26 -32.71 -11.81
CA ALA A 74 74.66 -31.41 -11.55
C ALA A 74 73.32 -31.24 -12.29
N ALA A 75 73.26 -31.56 -13.58
CA ALA A 75 72.03 -31.51 -14.36
C ALA A 75 70.95 -32.47 -13.82
N ASN A 76 71.34 -33.66 -13.37
CA ASN A 76 70.43 -34.61 -12.72
C ASN A 76 69.91 -34.10 -11.38
N ALA A 77 70.73 -33.39 -10.60
CA ALA A 77 70.32 -32.77 -9.34
C ALA A 77 69.35 -31.59 -9.58
N GLU A 78 69.64 -30.72 -10.54
CA GLU A 78 68.76 -29.61 -10.93
C GLU A 78 67.41 -30.11 -11.42
N THR A 79 67.40 -31.10 -12.34
CA THR A 79 66.14 -31.70 -12.83
C THR A 79 65.36 -32.40 -11.72
N ALA A 80 66.03 -33.07 -10.77
CA ALA A 80 65.37 -33.66 -9.61
C ALA A 80 64.74 -32.60 -8.69
N GLU A 81 65.42 -31.47 -8.49
CA GLU A 81 64.88 -30.33 -7.72
C GLU A 81 63.68 -29.69 -8.43
N GLU A 82 63.76 -29.47 -9.74
CA GLU A 82 62.65 -28.96 -10.56
C GLU A 82 61.43 -29.89 -10.47
N ILE A 83 61.63 -31.21 -10.61
CA ILE A 83 60.56 -32.21 -10.47
C ILE A 83 59.95 -32.14 -9.06
N ALA A 84 60.77 -32.01 -8.00
CA ALA A 84 60.28 -31.90 -6.64
C ALA A 84 59.45 -30.63 -6.42
N ASN A 85 59.89 -29.49 -6.97
CA ASN A 85 59.18 -28.22 -6.88
C ASN A 85 57.88 -28.22 -7.67
N LEU A 86 57.86 -28.80 -8.87
CA LEU A 86 56.65 -29.00 -9.67
C LEU A 86 55.64 -29.90 -8.94
N ASN A 87 56.10 -31.01 -8.34
CA ASN A 87 55.23 -31.89 -7.56
C ASN A 87 54.64 -31.19 -6.33
N LYS A 88 55.43 -30.38 -5.60
CA LYS A 88 54.91 -29.56 -4.48
C LYS A 88 53.85 -28.57 -4.96
N SER A 89 54.10 -27.88 -6.07
CA SER A 89 53.15 -26.94 -6.67
C SER A 89 51.85 -27.63 -7.09
N LEU A 90 51.95 -28.80 -7.74
CA LEU A 90 50.81 -29.60 -8.17
C LEU A 90 49.98 -30.07 -6.97
N LEU A 91 50.61 -30.56 -5.90
CA LEU A 91 49.92 -30.95 -4.67
C LEU A 91 49.21 -29.77 -4.01
N ALA A 92 49.85 -28.59 -3.94
CA ALA A 92 49.24 -27.38 -3.42
C ALA A 92 48.01 -26.96 -4.25
N GLN A 93 48.11 -27.00 -5.58
CA GLN A 93 46.99 -26.73 -6.48
C GLN A 93 45.86 -27.76 -6.30
N ASN A 94 46.19 -29.05 -6.17
CA ASN A 94 45.19 -30.10 -5.99
C ASN A 94 44.45 -29.97 -4.65
N ASN A 95 45.16 -29.61 -3.58
CA ASN A 95 44.55 -29.30 -2.28
C ASN A 95 43.64 -28.07 -2.36
N SER A 96 44.04 -27.03 -3.11
CA SER A 96 43.22 -25.84 -3.37
C SER A 96 41.96 -26.20 -4.18
N ILE A 97 42.08 -27.03 -5.21
CA ILE A 97 40.92 -27.53 -5.99
C ILE A 97 39.96 -28.31 -5.08
N LYS A 98 40.49 -29.14 -4.18
CA LYS A 98 39.68 -29.91 -3.24
C LYS A 98 38.91 -28.99 -2.27
N SER A 99 39.56 -27.99 -1.67
CA SER A 99 38.90 -27.05 -0.77
C SER A 99 37.86 -26.17 -1.50
N LEU A 100 38.16 -25.73 -2.72
CA LEU A 100 37.20 -25.01 -3.57
C LEU A 100 35.98 -25.88 -3.90
N LYS A 101 36.17 -27.17 -4.17
CA LYS A 101 35.07 -28.12 -4.43
C LYS A 101 34.21 -28.33 -3.20
N GLU A 102 34.80 -28.43 -2.01
CA GLU A 102 34.07 -28.50 -0.74
C GLU A 102 33.26 -27.22 -0.49
N ASN A 103 33.87 -26.04 -0.71
CA ASN A 103 33.18 -24.75 -0.59
C ASN A 103 32.00 -24.62 -1.55
N ILE A 104 32.16 -25.05 -2.81
CA ILE A 104 31.07 -25.10 -3.79
C ILE A 104 29.93 -26.01 -3.29
N GLY A 105 30.27 -27.14 -2.68
CA GLY A 105 29.28 -28.05 -2.09
C GLY A 105 28.48 -27.41 -0.96
N VAL A 106 29.14 -26.66 -0.06
CA VAL A 106 28.47 -25.91 1.02
C VAL A 106 27.54 -24.84 0.44
N VAL A 107 28.03 -24.01 -0.49
CA VAL A 107 27.23 -22.95 -1.11
C VAL A 107 26.02 -23.51 -1.86
N GLU A 108 26.17 -24.65 -2.54
CA GLU A 108 25.06 -25.28 -3.25
C GLU A 108 24.02 -25.86 -2.29
N ASN A 109 24.45 -26.46 -1.17
CA ASN A 109 23.55 -26.90 -0.11
C ASN A 109 22.75 -25.71 0.47
N ASP A 110 23.43 -24.62 0.84
CA ASP A 110 22.79 -23.40 1.35
C ASP A 110 21.80 -22.83 0.32
N ARG A 111 22.15 -22.85 -0.97
CA ARG A 111 21.26 -22.42 -2.06
C ARG A 111 20.00 -23.28 -2.13
N THR A 112 20.12 -24.60 -2.00
CA THR A 112 18.96 -25.51 -2.02
C THR A 112 18.09 -25.37 -0.78
N GLU A 113 18.67 -25.16 0.39
CA GLU A 113 17.92 -24.95 1.64
C GLU A 113 17.18 -23.62 1.60
N ASN A 114 17.84 -22.53 1.21
CA ASN A 114 17.21 -21.23 1.03
C ASN A 114 16.06 -21.29 0.02
N ARG A 115 16.22 -22.01 -1.10
CA ARG A 115 15.14 -22.22 -2.07
C ARG A 115 13.93 -22.91 -1.42
N LYS A 116 14.15 -24.00 -0.68
CA LYS A 116 13.07 -24.71 0.04
C LYS A 116 12.38 -23.83 1.07
N LEU A 117 13.13 -23.01 1.81
CA LEU A 117 12.57 -22.06 2.77
C LEU A 117 11.73 -20.97 2.09
N HIS A 118 12.19 -20.45 0.95
CA HIS A 118 11.43 -19.47 0.16
C HIS A 118 10.15 -20.09 -0.41
N GLU A 119 10.20 -21.31 -0.95
CA GLU A 119 9.01 -22.02 -1.43
C GLU A 119 7.97 -22.22 -0.32
N LYS A 120 8.40 -22.66 0.87
CA LYS A 120 7.51 -22.77 2.06
C LYS A 120 6.91 -21.42 2.46
N LYS A 121 7.68 -20.33 2.43
CA LYS A 121 7.16 -18.98 2.72
C LYS A 121 6.12 -18.55 1.69
N ILE A 122 6.37 -18.80 0.40
CA ILE A 122 5.40 -18.52 -0.67
C ILE A 122 4.11 -19.30 -0.44
N GLU A 123 4.20 -20.59 -0.12
CA GLU A 123 3.03 -21.43 0.15
C GLU A 123 2.22 -20.91 1.35
N LEU A 124 2.89 -20.55 2.45
CA LEU A 124 2.25 -19.94 3.62
C LEU A 124 1.54 -18.61 3.26
N PHE A 125 2.15 -17.76 2.44
CA PHE A 125 1.51 -16.53 1.99
C PHE A 125 0.30 -16.79 1.10
N VAL A 126 0.37 -17.78 0.19
CA VAL A 126 -0.77 -18.17 -0.64
C VAL A 126 -1.92 -18.71 0.21
N GLN A 127 -1.64 -19.53 1.23
CA GLN A 127 -2.66 -20.03 2.16
C GLN A 127 -3.28 -18.89 2.98
N LYS A 128 -2.45 -17.98 3.51
CA LYS A 128 -2.92 -16.79 4.24
C LYS A 128 -3.83 -15.94 3.37
N TYR A 129 -3.42 -15.66 2.13
CA TYR A 129 -4.21 -14.91 1.15
C TYR A 129 -5.55 -15.59 0.84
N LYS A 130 -5.56 -16.90 0.62
CA LYS A 130 -6.81 -17.66 0.39
C LYS A 130 -7.75 -17.55 1.59
N LYS A 131 -7.23 -17.66 2.82
CA LYS A 131 -8.01 -17.53 4.06
C LYS A 131 -8.62 -16.13 4.19
N THR A 132 -7.82 -15.07 4.06
CA THR A 132 -8.34 -13.69 4.11
C THR A 132 -9.31 -13.39 2.99
N LYS A 133 -9.09 -13.92 1.78
CA LYS A 133 -10.05 -13.78 0.67
C LYS A 133 -11.41 -14.39 1.02
N VAL A 134 -11.43 -15.59 1.59
CA VAL A 134 -12.69 -16.26 2.01
C VAL A 134 -13.38 -15.48 3.12
N GLU A 135 -12.63 -14.98 4.10
CA GLU A 135 -13.15 -14.15 5.19
C GLU A 135 -13.73 -12.82 4.70
N LEU A 136 -13.06 -12.15 3.76
CA LEU A 136 -13.58 -10.91 3.17
C LEU A 136 -14.83 -11.18 2.34
N ILE A 137 -14.87 -12.27 1.58
CA ILE A 137 -16.08 -12.67 0.82
C ILE A 137 -17.24 -12.98 1.77
N SER A 138 -17.00 -13.65 2.89
CA SER A 138 -18.06 -13.93 3.88
C SER A 138 -18.58 -12.63 4.51
N ARG A 139 -17.70 -11.69 4.87
CA ARG A 139 -18.09 -10.36 5.36
C ARG A 139 -18.92 -9.58 4.33
N ILE A 140 -18.52 -9.58 3.05
CA ILE A 140 -19.28 -8.95 1.97
C ILE A 140 -20.67 -9.58 1.84
N LYS A 141 -20.79 -10.92 1.91
CA LYS A 141 -22.09 -11.60 1.86
C LYS A 141 -23.00 -11.21 3.03
N VAL A 142 -22.47 -11.13 4.25
CA VAL A 142 -23.22 -10.70 5.43
C VAL A 142 -23.67 -9.24 5.30
N LEU A 143 -22.78 -8.35 4.82
CA LEU A 143 -23.12 -6.95 4.58
C LEU A 143 -24.21 -6.80 3.52
N ASN A 144 -24.13 -7.54 2.41
CA ASN A 144 -25.17 -7.55 1.38
C ASN A 144 -26.51 -8.05 1.94
N ALA A 145 -26.51 -9.10 2.75
CA ALA A 145 -27.73 -9.56 3.41
C ALA A 145 -28.33 -8.48 4.33
N ARG A 146 -27.49 -7.75 5.08
CA ARG A 146 -27.95 -6.64 5.92
C ARG A 146 -28.50 -5.47 5.11
N ILE A 147 -27.88 -5.15 3.96
CA ILE A 147 -28.37 -4.12 3.04
C ILE A 147 -29.75 -4.52 2.50
N ASN A 148 -29.94 -5.76 2.07
CA ASN A 148 -31.23 -6.24 1.59
C ASN A 148 -32.33 -6.12 2.66
N VAL A 149 -32.03 -6.51 3.91
CA VAL A 149 -32.97 -6.35 5.03
C VAL A 149 -33.32 -4.88 5.27
N LEU A 150 -32.36 -3.97 5.14
CA LEU A 150 -32.61 -2.52 5.27
C LEU A 150 -33.47 -1.98 4.12
N GLU A 151 -33.27 -2.46 2.89
CA GLU A 151 -34.11 -2.10 1.75
C GLU A 151 -35.55 -2.59 1.93
N ASP A 152 -35.74 -3.82 2.42
CA ASP A 152 -37.06 -4.35 2.70
C ASP A 152 -37.74 -3.60 3.85
N PHE A 153 -36.98 -3.24 4.91
CA PHE A 153 -37.48 -2.38 5.97
C PHE A 153 -37.94 -1.01 5.43
N LYS A 154 -37.16 -0.38 4.53
CA LYS A 154 -37.55 0.90 3.89
C LYS A 154 -38.83 0.77 3.08
N LYS A 155 -39.01 -0.33 2.32
CA LYS A 155 -40.26 -0.58 1.58
C LYS A 155 -41.46 -0.72 2.52
N ILE A 156 -41.29 -1.45 3.63
CA ILE A 156 -42.33 -1.61 4.65
C ILE A 156 -42.66 -0.26 5.31
N GLN A 157 -41.64 0.52 5.65
CA GLN A 157 -41.80 1.86 6.23
C GLN A 157 -42.61 2.77 5.30
N HIS A 158 -42.25 2.86 4.02
CA HIS A 158 -42.98 3.68 3.05
C HIS A 158 -44.45 3.25 2.92
N ALA A 159 -44.71 1.94 2.86
CA ALA A 159 -46.07 1.41 2.79
C ALA A 159 -46.90 1.70 4.06
N LEU A 160 -46.26 1.76 5.23
CA LEU A 160 -46.90 2.16 6.50
C LEU A 160 -47.17 3.66 6.55
N GLU A 161 -46.24 4.48 6.10
CA GLU A 161 -46.38 5.94 6.00
C GLU A 161 -47.53 6.31 5.05
N GLU A 162 -47.62 5.70 3.86
CA GLU A 162 -48.74 5.90 2.93
C GLU A 162 -50.09 5.52 3.56
N LYS A 163 -50.15 4.39 4.29
CA LYS A 163 -51.37 3.97 5.00
C LYS A 163 -51.74 4.95 6.11
N LEU A 164 -50.76 5.49 6.83
CA LEU A 164 -50.99 6.47 7.87
C LEU A 164 -51.56 7.76 7.29
N GLU A 165 -50.98 8.27 6.20
CA GLU A 165 -51.47 9.45 5.49
C GLU A 165 -52.89 9.25 4.96
N ALA A 166 -53.16 8.11 4.31
CA ALA A 166 -54.50 7.78 3.82
C ALA A 166 -55.53 7.74 4.97
N ASN A 167 -55.17 7.14 6.11
CA ASN A 167 -56.03 7.08 7.29
C ASN A 167 -56.26 8.47 7.90
N GLN A 168 -55.24 9.33 7.90
CA GLN A 168 -55.34 10.70 8.40
C GLN A 168 -56.27 11.55 7.53
N VAL A 169 -56.18 11.41 6.20
CA VAL A 169 -57.13 12.04 5.27
C VAL A 169 -58.56 11.55 5.51
N GLN A 170 -58.76 10.24 5.71
CA GLN A 170 -60.08 9.69 6.06
C GLN A 170 -60.61 10.22 7.40
N MET A 171 -59.75 10.38 8.41
CA MET A 171 -60.14 10.95 9.71
C MET A 171 -60.62 12.39 9.57
N ILE A 172 -59.90 13.21 8.81
CA ILE A 172 -60.27 14.61 8.56
C ILE A 172 -61.62 14.69 7.84
N GLU A 173 -61.83 13.85 6.83
CA GLU A 173 -63.08 13.81 6.07
C GLU A 173 -64.26 13.32 6.94
N ASN A 174 -64.05 12.33 7.80
CA ASN A 174 -65.05 11.88 8.76
C ASN A 174 -65.38 12.96 9.79
N GLU A 175 -64.37 13.68 10.30
CA GLU A 175 -64.58 14.80 11.22
C GLU A 175 -65.39 15.92 10.55
N ARG A 176 -65.12 16.21 9.27
CA ARG A 176 -65.89 17.16 8.46
C ARG A 176 -67.36 16.73 8.34
N LYS A 177 -67.61 15.47 7.97
CA LYS A 177 -68.97 14.90 7.88
C LYS A 177 -69.71 14.96 9.21
N ILE A 178 -69.05 14.63 10.32
CA ILE A 178 -69.64 14.72 11.67
C ILE A 178 -69.98 16.16 12.02
N LYS A 179 -69.09 17.12 11.75
CA LYS A 179 -69.36 18.56 11.98
C LYS A 179 -70.55 19.06 11.16
N GLU A 180 -70.67 18.64 9.90
CA GLU A 180 -71.81 18.98 9.04
C GLU A 180 -73.12 18.38 9.56
N ALA A 181 -73.11 17.09 9.92
CA ALA A 181 -74.26 16.43 10.52
C ALA A 181 -74.69 17.11 11.84
N MET A 182 -73.74 17.48 12.70
CA MET A 182 -73.99 18.19 13.95
C MET A 182 -74.66 19.56 13.70
N LYS A 183 -74.20 20.29 12.68
CA LYS A 183 -74.83 21.57 12.28
C LYS A 183 -76.27 21.38 11.81
N ILE A 184 -76.56 20.34 11.03
CA ILE A 184 -77.91 20.02 10.57
C ILE A 184 -78.82 19.68 11.76
N ILE A 185 -78.36 18.82 12.67
CA ILE A 185 -79.10 18.43 13.87
C ILE A 185 -79.38 19.65 14.75
N ASN A 186 -78.39 20.52 14.96
CA ASN A 186 -78.57 21.74 15.76
C ASN A 186 -79.60 22.69 15.14
N ARG A 187 -79.54 22.93 13.82
CA ARG A 187 -80.52 23.75 13.11
C ARG A 187 -81.93 23.18 13.21
N LYS A 188 -82.09 21.86 13.03
CA LYS A 188 -83.37 21.19 13.17
C LYS A 188 -83.92 21.34 14.59
N LYS A 189 -83.08 21.13 15.61
CA LYS A 189 -83.47 21.30 17.02
C LYS A 189 -83.92 22.73 17.33
N GLU A 190 -83.22 23.74 16.82
CA GLU A 190 -83.62 25.13 16.99
C GLU A 190 -84.95 25.43 16.29
N PHE A 191 -85.13 24.95 15.07
CA PHE A 191 -86.37 25.08 14.32
C PHE A 191 -87.55 24.42 15.04
N ASP A 192 -87.41 23.17 15.46
CA ASP A 192 -88.45 22.41 16.16
C ASP A 192 -88.83 23.10 17.49
N LYS A 193 -87.85 23.69 18.19
CA LYS A 193 -88.11 24.46 19.42
C LYS A 193 -88.91 25.74 19.15
N GLU A 194 -88.61 26.45 18.06
CA GLU A 194 -89.32 27.69 17.72
C GLU A 194 -90.71 27.41 17.16
N MET A 195 -90.86 26.35 16.36
CA MET A 195 -92.16 25.87 15.90
C MET A 195 -93.07 25.52 17.08
N LEU A 196 -92.56 24.76 18.06
CA LEU A 196 -93.33 24.41 19.26
C LEU A 196 -93.76 25.64 20.06
N LYS A 197 -92.89 26.65 20.18
CA LYS A 197 -93.28 27.91 20.85
C LYS A 197 -94.41 28.61 20.10
N ASN A 198 -94.32 28.71 18.78
CA ASN A 198 -95.34 29.37 17.98
C ASN A 198 -96.69 28.66 18.08
N GLU A 199 -96.71 27.31 17.99
CA GLU A 199 -97.92 26.53 18.22
C GLU A 199 -98.51 26.76 19.62
N MET A 200 -97.66 26.81 20.65
CA MET A 200 -98.10 27.14 22.00
C MET A 200 -98.69 28.55 22.08
N TYR A 201 -98.06 29.56 21.47
CA TYR A 201 -98.55 30.93 21.45
C TYR A 201 -99.90 31.05 20.74
N ASP A 202 -100.08 30.40 19.60
CA ASP A 202 -101.33 30.42 18.84
C ASP A 202 -102.47 29.74 19.62
N CYS A 203 -102.20 28.60 20.25
CA CYS A 203 -103.17 27.93 21.12
C CYS A 203 -103.55 28.82 22.33
N LEU A 204 -102.58 29.52 22.92
CA LEU A 204 -102.83 30.42 24.06
C LEU A 204 -103.63 31.65 23.63
N LEU A 205 -103.37 32.17 22.43
CA LEU A 205 -104.08 33.31 21.86
C LEU A 205 -105.52 32.94 21.53
N ASP A 206 -105.75 31.80 20.89
CA ASP A 206 -107.11 31.34 20.57
C ASP A 206 -107.92 31.11 21.85
N LEU A 207 -107.35 30.41 22.84
CA LEU A 207 -107.97 30.22 24.15
C LEU A 207 -108.28 31.56 24.83
N ALA A 208 -107.34 32.51 24.82
CA ALA A 208 -107.55 33.84 25.37
C ALA A 208 -108.68 34.59 24.66
N THR A 209 -108.79 34.48 23.33
CA THR A 209 -109.87 35.14 22.57
C THR A 209 -111.23 34.51 22.84
N GLN A 210 -111.32 33.19 22.98
CA GLN A 210 -112.55 32.48 23.34
C GLN A 210 -113.00 32.86 24.75
N PHE A 211 -112.09 32.85 25.73
CA PHE A 211 -112.38 33.32 27.08
C PHE A 211 -112.83 34.79 27.09
N GLN A 212 -112.17 35.67 26.34
CA GLN A 212 -112.54 37.09 26.30
C GLN A 212 -113.95 37.30 25.69
N ARG A 213 -114.33 36.52 24.68
CA ARG A 213 -115.68 36.57 24.09
C ARG A 213 -116.75 36.10 25.07
N GLU A 214 -116.52 35.02 25.79
CA GLU A 214 -117.47 34.53 26.80
C GLU A 214 -117.61 35.52 27.97
N VAL A 215 -116.49 35.98 28.53
CA VAL A 215 -116.46 36.94 29.64
C VAL A 215 -117.17 38.25 29.26
N ASN A 216 -116.97 38.76 28.06
CA ASN A 216 -117.63 40.00 27.61
C ASN A 216 -119.15 39.86 27.40
N LYS A 217 -119.66 38.65 27.17
CA LYS A 217 -121.10 38.39 26.94
C LYS A 217 -121.92 38.38 28.23
N TYR A 218 -121.33 37.97 29.36
CA TYR A 218 -122.04 37.77 30.63
C TYR A 218 -121.73 38.82 31.70
N ILE A 219 -120.71 39.66 31.51
CA ILE A 219 -120.26 40.62 32.52
C ILE A 219 -120.66 42.06 32.13
N ASN A 220 -121.34 42.75 33.04
CA ASN A 220 -121.76 44.14 32.87
C ASN A 220 -120.55 45.12 32.83
N LEU A 221 -120.75 46.29 32.21
CA LEU A 221 -119.67 47.27 31.97
C LEU A 221 -118.92 47.72 33.26
N PRO A 222 -119.59 47.93 34.41
CA PRO A 222 -118.89 48.24 35.67
C PRO A 222 -117.96 47.12 36.14
N ASN A 223 -118.39 45.85 36.05
CA ASN A 223 -117.54 44.72 36.41
C ASN A 223 -116.40 44.50 35.41
N GLN A 224 -116.60 44.80 34.12
CA GLN A 224 -115.50 44.80 33.14
C GLN A 224 -114.46 45.89 33.45
N ARG A 225 -114.88 47.05 33.97
CA ARG A 225 -113.95 48.09 34.44
C ARG A 225 -113.21 47.63 35.70
N LEU A 226 -113.91 47.07 36.69
CA LEU A 226 -113.29 46.48 37.88
C LEU A 226 -112.32 45.33 37.54
N MET A 227 -112.61 44.51 36.52
CA MET A 227 -111.68 43.50 36.02
C MET A 227 -110.46 44.12 35.35
N ARG A 228 -110.62 45.19 34.56
CA ARG A 228 -109.48 45.92 33.98
C ARG A 228 -108.61 46.57 35.06
N GLU A 229 -109.21 47.15 36.09
CA GLU A 229 -108.51 47.70 37.25
C GLU A 229 -107.83 46.59 38.07
N ASN A 230 -108.48 45.45 38.28
CA ASN A 230 -107.84 44.29 38.92
C ASN A 230 -106.71 43.71 38.08
N ILE A 231 -106.83 43.66 36.75
CA ILE A 231 -105.76 43.23 35.85
C ILE A 231 -104.60 44.24 35.91
N MET A 232 -104.90 45.55 35.96
CA MET A 232 -103.88 46.59 36.14
C MET A 232 -103.15 46.43 37.47
N LEU A 233 -103.89 46.29 38.58
CA LEU A 233 -103.33 46.05 39.92
C LEU A 233 -102.55 44.73 39.96
N LYS A 234 -103.04 43.68 39.31
CA LYS A 234 -102.33 42.40 39.21
C LYS A 234 -101.06 42.52 38.37
N ASN A 235 -101.06 43.33 37.33
CA ASN A 235 -99.86 43.62 36.52
C ASN A 235 -98.84 44.45 37.30
N GLU A 236 -99.28 45.43 38.09
CA GLU A 236 -98.40 46.15 39.02
C GLU A 236 -97.84 45.20 40.10
N LEU A 237 -98.67 44.32 40.64
CA LEU A 237 -98.25 43.31 41.60
C LEU A 237 -97.30 42.27 40.96
N LEU A 238 -97.50 41.94 39.69
CA LEU A 238 -96.59 41.10 38.90
C LEU A 238 -95.26 41.83 38.67
N GLN A 239 -95.26 43.13 38.39
CA GLN A 239 -94.02 43.92 38.32
C GLN A 239 -93.29 43.97 39.66
N ILE A 240 -94.01 44.07 40.78
CA ILE A 240 -93.43 43.98 42.11
C ILE A 240 -92.88 42.56 42.35
N SER A 241 -93.61 41.53 41.93
CA SER A 241 -93.19 40.14 42.04
C SER A 241 -91.97 39.83 41.18
N THR A 242 -91.87 40.34 39.95
CA THR A 242 -90.69 40.18 39.09
C THR A 242 -89.50 40.94 39.67
N ARG A 243 -89.70 42.11 40.29
CA ARG A 243 -88.65 42.77 41.08
C ARG A 243 -88.19 41.91 42.25
N ILE A 244 -89.11 41.34 43.02
CA ILE A 244 -88.78 40.42 44.13
C ILE A 244 -88.07 39.16 43.60
N SER A 245 -88.52 38.62 42.47
CA SER A 245 -87.89 37.46 41.83
C SER A 245 -86.50 37.81 41.31
N SER A 246 -86.29 39.00 40.74
CA SER A 246 -84.95 39.46 40.33
C SER A 246 -84.02 39.64 41.52
N ILE A 247 -84.55 40.08 42.67
CA ILE A 247 -83.81 40.15 43.93
C ILE A 247 -83.51 38.73 44.44
N MET A 248 -84.46 37.80 44.32
CA MET A 248 -84.30 36.40 44.68
C MET A 248 -83.26 35.72 43.79
N ASP A 249 -83.28 35.98 42.49
CA ASP A 249 -82.33 35.48 41.49
C ASP A 249 -80.94 36.07 41.74
N ALA A 250 -80.84 37.37 42.06
CA ALA A 250 -79.58 37.96 42.52
C ALA A 250 -79.07 37.29 43.80
N ASN A 251 -79.96 36.91 44.72
CA ASN A 251 -79.62 36.16 45.93
C ASN A 251 -79.19 34.71 45.61
N ILE A 252 -79.81 34.06 44.62
CA ILE A 252 -79.43 32.74 44.13
C ILE A 252 -78.07 32.81 43.45
N ILE A 253 -77.82 33.84 42.64
CA ILE A 253 -76.51 34.10 42.01
C ILE A 253 -75.45 34.31 43.10
N LEU A 254 -75.75 35.09 44.15
CA LEU A 254 -74.84 35.26 45.30
C LEU A 254 -74.60 33.94 46.04
N LYS A 255 -75.63 33.13 46.27
CA LYS A 255 -75.48 31.79 46.88
C LYS A 255 -74.66 30.85 46.00
N ASN A 256 -74.89 30.86 44.69
CA ASN A 256 -74.12 30.06 43.73
C ASN A 256 -72.66 30.53 43.66
N ALA A 257 -72.40 31.84 43.70
CA ALA A 257 -71.05 32.37 43.79
C ALA A 257 -70.33 31.93 45.08
N VAL A 258 -71.05 31.85 46.21
CA VAL A 258 -70.52 31.29 47.46
C VAL A 258 -70.24 29.79 47.34
N ILE A 259 -71.13 29.03 46.69
CA ILE A 259 -70.92 27.59 46.43
C ILE A 259 -69.72 27.38 45.50
N ASP A 260 -69.61 28.14 44.41
CA ASP A 260 -68.49 28.09 43.48
C ASP A 260 -67.18 28.46 44.15
N HIS A 261 -67.18 29.47 45.02
CA HIS A 261 -66.02 29.83 45.82
C HIS A 261 -65.63 28.69 46.77
N LYS A 262 -66.60 28.03 47.40
CA LYS A 262 -66.38 26.85 48.26
C LYS A 262 -65.84 25.65 47.46
N GLN A 263 -66.35 25.41 46.25
CA GLN A 263 -65.84 24.37 45.35
C GLN A 263 -64.41 24.68 44.90
N LYS A 264 -64.10 25.92 44.52
CA LYS A 264 -62.74 26.36 44.20
C LYS A 264 -61.78 26.16 45.38
N MET A 265 -62.19 26.52 46.60
CA MET A 265 -61.41 26.25 47.82
C MET A 265 -61.18 24.76 48.06
N ASN A 266 -62.19 23.91 47.84
CA ASN A 266 -62.05 22.46 47.96
C ASN A 266 -61.08 21.89 46.91
N VAL A 267 -61.19 22.32 45.65
CA VAL A 267 -60.25 21.93 44.57
C VAL A 267 -58.82 22.35 44.92
N GLN A 268 -58.63 23.58 45.40
CA GLN A 268 -57.33 24.07 45.82
C GLN A 268 -56.77 23.29 47.02
N THR A 269 -57.64 22.89 47.96
CA THR A 269 -57.26 22.01 49.09
C THR A 269 -56.87 20.61 48.61
N THR A 270 -57.57 20.05 47.62
CA THR A 270 -57.20 18.74 47.04
C THR A 270 -55.88 18.81 46.26
N LEU A 271 -55.64 19.87 45.49
CA LEU A 271 -54.37 20.14 44.81
C LEU A 271 -53.22 20.29 45.81
N MET A 272 -53.45 20.99 46.93
CA MET A 272 -52.45 21.14 47.99
C MET A 272 -52.12 19.78 48.64
N LYS A 273 -53.13 18.94 48.89
CA LYS A 273 -52.92 17.56 49.37
C LYS A 273 -52.13 16.71 48.37
N GLN A 274 -52.46 16.78 47.09
CA GLN A 274 -51.71 16.09 46.03
C GLN A 274 -50.26 16.57 45.95
N ASN A 275 -50.02 17.88 46.03
CA ASN A 275 -48.68 18.46 46.04
C ASN A 275 -47.87 18.01 47.27
N ILE A 276 -48.48 17.87 48.44
CA ILE A 276 -47.83 17.32 49.64
C ILE A 276 -47.45 15.85 49.42
N VAL A 277 -48.32 15.05 48.81
CA VAL A 277 -48.01 13.64 48.48
C VAL A 277 -46.88 13.56 47.46
N THR A 278 -46.93 14.35 46.39
CA THR A 278 -45.89 14.43 45.37
C THR A 278 -44.54 14.85 45.98
N ALA A 279 -44.53 15.85 46.85
CA ALA A 279 -43.32 16.28 47.56
C ALA A 279 -42.75 15.18 48.47
N LYS A 280 -43.60 14.41 49.17
CA LYS A 280 -43.17 13.25 49.96
C LYS A 280 -42.53 12.16 49.10
N VAL A 281 -43.14 11.82 47.96
CA VAL A 281 -42.60 10.83 47.00
C VAL A 281 -41.27 11.31 46.43
N GLN A 282 -41.19 12.57 45.99
CA GLN A 282 -39.95 13.17 45.48
C GLN A 282 -38.82 13.13 46.51
N ASN A 283 -39.13 13.40 47.78
CA ASN A 283 -38.14 13.38 48.85
C ASN A 283 -37.61 11.94 49.13
N GLU A 284 -38.46 10.93 49.07
CA GLU A 284 -38.04 9.52 49.20
C GLU A 284 -37.21 9.05 47.98
N VAL A 285 -37.56 9.48 46.77
CA VAL A 285 -36.76 9.22 45.56
C VAL A 285 -35.37 9.86 45.69
N LEU A 286 -35.29 11.11 46.15
CA LEU A 286 -34.04 11.82 46.40
C LEU A 286 -33.16 11.10 47.43
N LYS A 287 -33.74 10.58 48.52
CA LYS A 287 -33.00 9.77 49.50
C LYS A 287 -32.41 8.51 48.88
N ARG A 288 -33.18 7.79 48.04
CA ARG A 288 -32.70 6.58 47.33
C ARG A 288 -31.59 6.90 46.33
N LEU A 289 -31.73 8.00 45.59
CA LEU A 289 -30.70 8.48 44.65
C LEU A 289 -29.41 8.88 45.36
N ARG A 290 -29.49 9.59 46.48
CA ARG A 290 -28.30 9.92 47.30
C ARG A 290 -27.60 8.66 47.79
N LYS A 291 -28.34 7.66 48.29
CA LYS A 291 -27.75 6.37 48.71
C LYS A 291 -27.02 5.67 47.55
N LYS A 292 -27.63 5.61 46.36
CA LYS A 292 -26.96 5.08 45.15
C LYS A 292 -25.70 5.87 44.81
N PHE A 293 -25.77 7.20 44.82
CA PHE A 293 -24.61 8.04 44.53
C PHE A 293 -23.43 7.78 45.48
N TYR A 294 -23.67 7.66 46.79
CA TYR A 294 -22.60 7.34 47.74
C TYR A 294 -22.02 5.94 47.52
N TYR A 295 -22.86 4.96 47.17
CA TYR A 295 -22.41 3.60 46.84
C TYR A 295 -21.54 3.60 45.58
N THR A 296 -22.00 4.28 44.52
CA THR A 296 -21.28 4.43 43.25
C THR A 296 -19.97 5.20 43.42
N LYS A 297 -19.95 6.27 44.24
CA LYS A 297 -18.73 7.01 44.58
C LYS A 297 -17.69 6.14 45.29
N GLY A 298 -18.12 5.23 46.17
CA GLY A 298 -17.24 4.24 46.82
C GLY A 298 -16.70 3.19 45.85
N TYR A 299 -17.47 2.80 44.83
CA TYR A 299 -16.97 1.93 43.76
C TYR A 299 -15.93 2.62 42.88
N PHE A 300 -16.15 3.89 42.54
CA PHE A 300 -15.24 4.65 41.67
C PHE A 300 -13.94 5.10 42.36
N SER A 301 -13.86 5.11 43.70
CA SER A 301 -12.60 5.37 44.42
C SER A 301 -11.54 4.27 44.27
N PHE A 302 -11.91 3.09 43.74
CA PHE A 302 -10.96 2.01 43.44
C PHE A 302 -10.44 2.03 42.00
N ILE A 303 -11.01 2.86 41.12
CA ILE A 303 -10.51 3.03 39.76
C ILE A 303 -9.43 4.11 39.81
N ASN A 304 -8.18 3.66 39.84
CA ASN A 304 -7.00 4.52 39.80
C ASN A 304 -7.07 5.39 38.55
N VAL A 305 -7.30 6.70 38.72
CA VAL A 305 -7.12 7.68 37.65
C VAL A 305 -5.63 7.64 37.29
N PRO A 306 -5.24 7.38 36.03
CA PRO A 306 -3.83 7.35 35.66
C PRO A 306 -3.18 8.68 36.05
N ASP A 307 -2.04 8.57 36.73
CA ASP A 307 -1.26 9.72 37.18
C ASP A 307 -0.92 10.63 35.98
N SER A 308 -1.04 11.94 36.14
CA SER A 308 -0.85 12.96 35.08
C SER A 308 0.49 12.81 34.35
N ALA A 309 1.51 12.30 35.05
CA ALA A 309 2.83 12.00 34.50
C ALA A 309 2.84 10.88 33.46
N VAL A 310 1.94 9.89 33.57
CA VAL A 310 1.83 8.76 32.62
C VAL A 310 1.14 9.22 31.33
N GLU A 311 0.13 10.07 31.45
CA GLU A 311 -0.56 10.68 30.29
C GLU A 311 0.39 11.57 29.47
N GLN A 312 1.24 12.36 30.14
CA GLN A 312 2.27 13.16 29.47
C GLN A 312 3.31 12.31 28.72
N LYS A 313 3.70 11.15 29.26
CA LYS A 313 4.60 10.22 28.57
C LYS A 313 3.96 9.63 27.31
N TYR A 314 2.68 9.26 27.37
CA TYR A 314 1.95 8.78 26.20
C TYR A 314 1.80 9.88 25.14
N LEU A 315 1.56 11.13 25.54
CA LEU A 315 1.49 12.26 24.61
C LEU A 315 2.83 12.50 23.91
N MET A 316 3.96 12.45 24.63
CA MET A 316 5.29 12.57 24.01
C MET A 316 5.59 11.43 23.02
N LEU A 317 5.17 10.20 23.32
CA LEU A 317 5.33 9.07 22.39
C LEU A 317 4.49 9.26 21.12
N ILE A 318 3.25 9.75 21.25
CA ILE A 318 2.39 10.07 20.12
C ILE A 318 3.01 11.18 19.26
N GLU A 319 3.59 12.21 19.89
CA GLU A 319 4.22 13.31 19.18
C GLU A 319 5.50 12.88 18.45
N LYS A 320 6.32 12.02 19.07
CA LYS A 320 7.49 11.42 18.43
C LYS A 320 7.09 10.55 17.22
N ALA A 321 6.06 9.71 17.36
CA ALA A 321 5.55 8.90 16.26
C ALA A 321 5.03 9.76 15.08
N ARG A 322 4.38 10.90 15.37
CA ARG A 322 3.96 11.86 14.33
C ARG A 322 5.13 12.52 13.61
N GLN A 323 6.21 12.85 14.33
CA GLN A 323 7.41 13.40 13.70
C GLN A 323 8.08 12.39 12.77
N GLU A 324 8.17 11.12 13.19
CA GLU A 324 8.71 10.03 12.36
C GLU A 324 7.85 9.79 11.11
N GLU A 325 6.53 9.80 11.24
CA GLU A 325 5.61 9.69 10.10
C GLU A 325 5.84 10.84 9.09
N ASN A 326 6.03 12.06 9.56
CA ASN A 326 6.29 13.22 8.71
C ASN A 326 7.63 13.12 7.97
N ASP A 327 8.70 12.65 8.63
CA ASP A 327 10.00 12.44 7.97
C ASP A 327 9.91 11.35 6.88
N ILE A 328 9.21 10.25 7.16
CA ILE A 328 8.98 9.19 6.18
C ILE A 328 8.17 9.72 4.98
N ASN A 329 7.14 10.52 5.23
CA ASN A 329 6.33 11.14 4.17
C ASN A 329 7.13 12.12 3.31
N PHE A 330 8.06 12.87 3.90
CA PHE A 330 8.97 13.75 3.17
C PHE A 330 9.92 12.93 2.28
N ARG A 331 10.55 11.88 2.82
CA ARG A 331 11.40 10.95 2.05
C ARG A 331 10.64 10.29 0.90
N LEU A 332 9.41 9.84 1.15
CA LEU A 332 8.54 9.24 0.14
C LEU A 332 8.23 10.23 -1.00
N SER A 333 7.95 11.49 -0.65
CA SER A 333 7.68 12.55 -1.61
C SER A 333 8.90 12.84 -2.48
N SER A 334 10.09 12.91 -1.88
CA SER A 334 11.37 13.05 -2.61
C SER A 334 11.64 11.87 -3.54
N LEU A 335 11.39 10.63 -3.09
CA LEU A 335 11.57 9.45 -3.94
C LEU A 335 10.58 9.46 -5.13
N LYS A 336 9.35 9.94 -4.90
CA LYS A 336 8.33 10.06 -5.94
C LYS A 336 8.71 11.08 -7.02
N THR A 337 9.31 12.22 -6.65
CA THR A 337 9.79 13.21 -7.63
C THR A 337 10.97 12.68 -8.44
N LEU A 338 11.93 11.99 -7.80
CA LEU A 338 13.03 11.32 -8.50
C LEU A 338 12.53 10.25 -9.48
N LEU A 339 11.57 9.43 -9.06
CA LEU A 339 10.97 8.41 -9.92
C LEU A 339 10.22 9.05 -11.11
N HIS A 340 9.56 10.19 -10.91
CA HIS A 340 8.97 10.94 -12.01
C HIS A 340 10.02 11.46 -12.99
N LYS A 341 11.15 12.00 -12.50
CA LYS A 341 12.29 12.45 -13.32
C LYS A 341 12.88 11.31 -14.15
N GLU A 342 13.01 10.11 -13.59
CA GLU A 342 13.49 8.95 -14.34
C GLU A 342 12.47 8.45 -15.37
N ARG A 343 11.17 8.48 -15.04
CA ARG A 343 10.10 8.15 -16.01
C ARG A 343 10.08 9.13 -17.18
N THR A 344 10.27 10.42 -16.96
CA THR A 344 10.32 11.40 -18.05
C THR A 344 11.55 11.18 -18.93
N LYS A 345 12.73 10.92 -18.35
CA LYS A 345 13.93 10.53 -19.12
C LYS A 345 13.68 9.30 -20.00
N ILE A 346 13.10 8.24 -19.44
CA ILE A 346 12.77 7.02 -20.19
C ILE A 346 11.81 7.33 -21.35
N ASN A 347 10.79 8.16 -21.11
CA ASN A 347 9.84 8.54 -22.14
C ASN A 347 10.49 9.36 -23.27
N VAL A 348 11.41 10.28 -22.94
CA VAL A 348 12.20 11.02 -23.94
C VAL A 348 13.08 10.07 -24.75
N THR A 349 13.77 9.12 -24.11
CA THR A 349 14.59 8.13 -24.81
C THR A 349 13.76 7.24 -25.73
N LYS A 350 12.58 6.79 -25.29
CA LYS A 350 11.63 6.04 -26.13
C LYS A 350 11.18 6.84 -27.35
N TYR A 351 10.93 8.14 -27.16
CA TYR A 351 10.56 9.03 -28.25
C TYR A 351 11.71 9.18 -29.27
N ILE A 352 12.94 9.38 -28.81
CA ILE A 352 14.13 9.45 -29.67
C ILE A 352 14.33 8.15 -30.43
N LEU A 353 14.19 7.00 -29.76
CA LEU A 353 14.32 5.67 -30.38
C LEU A 353 13.29 5.48 -31.49
N LYS A 354 12.01 5.77 -31.22
CA LYS A 354 10.93 5.69 -32.23
C LYS A 354 11.19 6.63 -33.41
N ARG A 355 11.73 7.83 -33.15
CA ARG A 355 12.13 8.78 -34.20
C ARG A 355 13.26 8.23 -35.07
N LEU A 356 14.25 7.57 -34.47
CA LEU A 356 15.34 6.91 -35.19
C LEU A 356 14.84 5.73 -36.02
N GLU A 357 13.95 4.90 -35.48
CA GLU A 357 13.33 3.79 -36.21
C GLU A 357 12.59 4.27 -37.46
N CYS A 358 11.78 5.33 -37.36
CA CYS A 358 11.11 5.93 -38.51
C CYS A 358 12.10 6.43 -39.57
N LYS A 359 13.19 7.07 -39.13
CA LYS A 359 14.25 7.55 -40.03
C LYS A 359 14.98 6.40 -40.74
N ILE A 360 15.32 5.33 -40.01
CA ILE A 360 15.94 4.13 -40.58
C ILE A 360 15.00 3.46 -41.59
N LYS A 361 13.72 3.34 -41.26
CA LYS A 361 12.72 2.78 -42.17
C LYS A 361 12.61 3.59 -43.47
N ALA A 362 12.56 4.92 -43.38
CA ALA A 362 12.55 5.78 -44.56
C ALA A 362 13.82 5.60 -45.42
N LEU A 363 15.00 5.49 -44.80
CA LEU A 363 16.25 5.21 -45.52
C LEU A 363 16.20 3.84 -46.21
N LEU A 364 15.76 2.79 -45.51
CA LEU A 364 15.64 1.45 -46.09
C LEU A 364 14.70 1.41 -47.29
N GLU A 365 13.54 2.07 -47.20
CA GLU A 365 12.60 2.19 -48.33
C GLU A 365 13.27 2.87 -49.53
N THR A 366 14.02 3.95 -49.31
CA THR A 366 14.69 4.67 -50.40
C THR A 366 15.81 3.89 -51.04
N ILE A 367 16.58 3.14 -50.25
CA ILE A 367 17.63 2.24 -50.75
C ILE A 367 17.00 1.09 -51.53
N TYR A 368 15.88 0.55 -51.04
CA TYR A 368 15.14 -0.50 -51.75
C TYR A 368 14.61 0.01 -53.10
N ASP A 369 14.00 1.20 -53.13
CA ASP A 369 13.53 1.83 -54.36
C ASP A 369 14.69 2.03 -55.34
N LEU A 370 15.83 2.56 -54.89
CA LEU A 370 17.02 2.75 -55.73
C LEU A 370 17.57 1.43 -56.27
N LYS A 371 17.70 0.41 -55.40
CA LYS A 371 18.17 -0.92 -55.79
C LYS A 371 17.24 -1.56 -56.81
N TYR A 372 15.93 -1.49 -56.58
CA TYR A 372 14.92 -2.02 -57.50
C TYR A 372 15.02 -1.36 -58.88
N ASN A 373 15.10 -0.04 -58.92
CA ASN A 373 15.27 0.71 -60.16
C ASN A 373 16.58 0.37 -60.89
N ALA A 374 17.70 0.26 -60.17
CA ALA A 374 18.99 -0.13 -60.75
C ALA A 374 18.95 -1.56 -61.33
N ILE A 375 18.29 -2.50 -60.65
CA ILE A 375 18.13 -3.88 -61.14
C ILE A 375 17.25 -3.90 -62.40
N CYS A 376 16.14 -3.16 -62.44
CA CYS A 376 15.30 -3.06 -63.63
C CYS A 376 16.09 -2.53 -64.83
N LEU A 377 16.97 -1.54 -64.62
CA LEU A 377 17.82 -0.96 -65.68
C LEU A 377 18.88 -1.95 -66.17
N LEU A 378 19.54 -2.67 -65.26
CA LEU A 378 20.69 -3.53 -65.61
C LEU A 378 20.30 -4.93 -66.09
N LYS A 379 19.22 -5.53 -65.56
CA LYS A 379 18.86 -6.93 -65.84
C LYS A 379 17.63 -7.10 -66.73
N HIS A 380 16.66 -6.19 -66.68
CA HIS A 380 15.38 -6.34 -67.36
C HIS A 380 14.91 -5.03 -68.03
N PRO A 381 15.65 -4.51 -69.03
CA PRO A 381 15.30 -3.26 -69.71
C PRO A 381 13.89 -3.29 -70.31
N SER A 382 13.40 -4.47 -70.72
CA SER A 382 12.05 -4.65 -71.29
C SER A 382 10.90 -4.41 -70.29
N SER A 383 11.16 -4.43 -68.98
CA SER A 383 10.13 -4.30 -67.93
C SER A 383 9.67 -2.87 -67.67
N ARG A 384 10.49 -1.86 -68.01
CA ARG A 384 10.18 -0.44 -67.91
C ARG A 384 10.63 0.28 -69.17
N LYS A 385 9.80 0.21 -70.22
CA LYS A 385 10.05 0.88 -71.51
C LYS A 385 10.32 2.38 -71.34
N ASP A 386 9.64 3.01 -70.38
CA ASP A 386 9.75 4.44 -70.05
C ASP A 386 11.14 4.87 -69.56
N LEU A 387 11.94 3.94 -69.01
CA LEU A 387 13.29 4.24 -68.52
C LEU A 387 14.39 3.98 -69.54
N VAL A 388 14.13 3.12 -70.54
CA VAL A 388 15.12 2.76 -71.58
C VAL A 388 15.22 3.84 -72.66
N THR A 389 14.17 4.63 -72.85
CA THR A 389 14.15 5.76 -73.78
C THR A 389 14.80 7.02 -73.22
N LEU A 390 15.13 7.04 -71.92
CA LEU A 390 15.75 8.19 -71.28
C LEU A 390 17.22 8.31 -71.68
N SER A 391 17.65 9.51 -72.01
CA SER A 391 19.07 9.83 -72.14
C SER A 391 19.79 9.56 -70.81
N CYS A 392 21.09 9.25 -70.84
CA CYS A 392 21.87 9.03 -69.62
C CYS A 392 21.69 10.18 -68.61
N ILE A 393 21.57 11.42 -69.08
CA ILE A 393 21.35 12.61 -68.24
C ILE A 393 19.97 12.55 -67.56
N GLU A 394 18.93 12.19 -68.29
CA GLU A 394 17.56 12.11 -67.76
C GLU A 394 17.42 10.98 -66.74
N LEU A 395 18.14 9.87 -66.95
CA LEU A 395 18.21 8.77 -66.00
C LEU A 395 18.90 9.19 -64.69
N PHE A 396 20.01 9.94 -64.78
CA PHE A 396 20.67 10.50 -63.60
C PHE A 396 19.77 11.49 -62.85
N LEU A 397 18.99 12.31 -63.56
CA LEU A 397 18.02 13.22 -62.95
C LEU A 397 16.89 12.45 -62.24
N PHE A 398 16.38 11.36 -62.83
CA PHE A 398 15.37 10.51 -62.22
C PHE A 398 15.87 9.81 -60.93
N LEU A 399 17.09 9.27 -60.95
CA LEU A 399 17.71 8.68 -59.75
C LEU A 399 17.98 9.75 -58.68
N ARG A 400 18.39 10.95 -59.09
CA ARG A 400 18.54 12.10 -58.19
C ARG A 400 17.21 12.48 -57.55
N ASP A 401 16.11 12.51 -58.29
CA ASP A 401 14.78 12.82 -57.77
C ASP A 401 14.28 11.75 -56.79
N LEU A 402 14.59 10.47 -57.02
CA LEU A 402 14.35 9.39 -56.06
C LEU A 402 15.11 9.62 -54.75
N VAL A 403 16.38 10.03 -54.82
CA VAL A 403 17.17 10.38 -53.63
C VAL A 403 16.60 11.62 -52.93
N ILE A 404 16.20 12.66 -53.67
CA ILE A 404 15.61 13.88 -53.10
C ILE A 404 14.27 13.58 -52.43
N LYS A 405 13.41 12.78 -53.07
CA LYS A 405 12.14 12.31 -52.51
C LYS A 405 12.35 11.42 -51.28
N GLY A 406 13.44 10.66 -51.25
CA GLY A 406 13.87 9.93 -50.07
C GLY A 406 14.34 10.83 -48.93
N GLN A 407 15.14 11.83 -49.23
CA GLN A 407 15.60 12.83 -48.27
C GLN A 407 14.43 13.67 -47.71
N SER A 408 13.43 14.00 -48.52
CA SER A 408 12.24 14.70 -48.05
C SER A 408 11.43 13.83 -47.10
N LYS A 409 11.23 12.54 -47.41
CA LYS A 409 10.62 11.55 -46.48
C LYS A 409 11.41 11.41 -45.17
N PHE A 410 12.75 11.40 -45.23
CA PHE A 410 13.62 11.34 -44.06
C PHE A 410 13.47 12.57 -43.15
N ARG A 411 13.26 13.75 -43.75
CA ARG A 411 13.02 15.01 -43.02
C ARG A 411 11.58 15.14 -42.52
N SER A 412 10.59 14.60 -43.24
CA SER A 412 9.16 14.80 -42.97
C SER A 412 8.53 13.81 -41.99
N HIS A 413 9.19 12.69 -41.63
CA HIS A 413 8.70 11.74 -40.61
C HIS A 413 8.64 12.30 -39.17
N ILE A 414 8.74 13.62 -39.00
CA ILE A 414 8.66 14.30 -37.71
C ILE A 414 7.21 14.40 -37.21
N ILE A 415 6.19 14.24 -38.05
CA ILE A 415 4.81 14.51 -37.63
C ILE A 415 3.89 13.41 -38.13
N THR A 416 3.47 12.50 -37.25
CA THR A 416 2.07 12.06 -37.18
C THR A 416 1.79 11.16 -35.97
N LYS A 417 0.62 11.45 -35.37
CA LYS A 417 -0.17 10.70 -34.38
C LYS A 417 0.30 10.73 -32.92
N SER A 418 -0.15 11.81 -32.26
CA SER A 418 -0.89 11.82 -30.99
C SER A 418 -0.42 10.87 -29.89
N PHE A 419 0.33 11.38 -28.91
CA PHE A 419 0.10 11.11 -27.48
C PHE A 419 0.65 12.29 -26.67
N GLU A 420 -0.17 12.72 -25.70
CA GLU A 420 0.02 13.65 -24.59
C GLU A 420 1.31 14.49 -24.50
N THR A 421 1.12 15.81 -24.58
CA THR A 421 1.90 16.88 -23.90
C THR A 421 3.35 16.54 -23.56
N ILE A 422 4.23 16.71 -24.55
CA ILE A 422 5.65 16.97 -24.29
C ILE A 422 5.84 18.50 -24.30
N PRO A 423 6.56 19.11 -23.34
CA PRO A 423 6.77 20.55 -23.30
C PRO A 423 7.43 21.05 -24.59
N ARG A 424 6.91 22.17 -25.10
CA ARG A 424 7.28 22.85 -26.35
C ARG A 424 8.70 23.45 -26.35
N GLU A 425 9.48 23.24 -25.29
CA GLU A 425 10.74 23.94 -25.03
C GLU A 425 12.00 23.24 -25.57
N LEU A 426 11.87 22.08 -26.23
CA LEU A 426 13.02 21.33 -26.77
C LEU A 426 13.16 21.35 -28.29
N GLU A 427 12.41 22.20 -29.00
CA GLU A 427 12.56 22.36 -30.46
C GLU A 427 13.87 23.05 -30.88
N SER A 428 14.66 23.59 -29.94
CA SER A 428 15.89 24.36 -30.23
C SER A 428 17.23 23.70 -29.86
N VAL A 429 17.27 22.49 -29.30
CA VAL A 429 18.55 21.87 -28.92
C VAL A 429 19.06 20.94 -30.02
N SER A 430 19.78 21.52 -30.97
CA SER A 430 20.50 20.81 -32.04
C SER A 430 21.85 20.22 -31.59
N ASN A 431 22.17 20.21 -30.30
CA ASN A 431 23.45 19.71 -29.79
C ASN A 431 23.24 18.60 -28.75
N ILE A 432 23.55 17.36 -29.14
CA ILE A 432 23.57 16.16 -28.26
C ILE A 432 24.75 16.21 -27.26
N LYS A 433 25.54 17.29 -27.22
CA LYS A 433 26.72 17.42 -26.35
C LYS A 433 26.43 18.02 -24.96
N GLU A 434 25.37 18.81 -24.79
CA GLU A 434 25.16 19.56 -23.54
C GLU A 434 24.43 18.78 -22.43
N ILE A 435 23.88 17.59 -22.70
CA ILE A 435 23.17 16.80 -21.68
C ILE A 435 24.14 15.96 -20.81
N ALA A 436 25.43 15.89 -21.18
CA ALA A 436 26.42 15.07 -20.47
C ALA A 436 27.11 15.80 -19.29
N GLU A 437 27.05 17.14 -19.22
CA GLU A 437 27.87 17.92 -18.28
C GLU A 437 27.18 18.22 -16.92
N ASP A 438 25.89 17.95 -16.76
CA ASP A 438 25.16 18.18 -15.48
C ASP A 438 25.16 16.96 -14.53
N LEU A 439 26.16 16.08 -14.68
CA LEU A 439 26.38 14.89 -13.85
C LEU A 439 27.27 15.22 -12.64
N ASP A 440 26.80 16.11 -11.76
CA ASP A 440 27.40 16.27 -10.43
C ASP A 440 27.00 15.08 -9.54
N LEU A 441 27.94 14.14 -9.45
CA LEU A 441 27.86 12.87 -8.72
C LEU A 441 28.53 12.96 -7.34
N GLU A 442 28.46 14.12 -6.67
CA GLU A 442 29.25 14.40 -5.45
C GLU A 442 28.46 14.43 -4.13
N ILE A 443 27.19 13.98 -4.09
CA ILE A 443 26.39 13.99 -2.83
C ILE A 443 26.19 12.57 -2.24
N THR A 444 26.61 11.50 -2.91
CA THR A 444 26.18 10.13 -2.56
C THR A 444 27.05 9.34 -1.59
N VAL A 445 28.19 9.85 -1.11
CA VAL A 445 29.13 9.02 -0.30
C VAL A 445 29.05 9.29 1.20
N ASP A 446 28.67 10.49 1.64
CA ASP A 446 28.68 10.83 3.08
C ASP A 446 27.42 10.42 3.85
N PHE A 447 26.28 10.23 3.18
CA PHE A 447 25.03 9.83 3.84
C PHE A 447 25.01 8.33 4.22
N ILE A 448 25.60 7.45 3.42
CA ILE A 448 25.52 5.99 3.63
C ILE A 448 26.43 5.54 4.79
N LYS A 449 27.54 6.25 5.06
CA LYS A 449 28.42 5.92 6.19
C LYS A 449 27.84 6.31 7.56
N LYS A 450 26.90 7.26 7.61
CA LYS A 450 26.28 7.70 8.87
C LYS A 450 25.11 6.78 9.28
N GLU A 451 24.32 6.29 8.33
CA GLU A 451 23.19 5.39 8.58
C GLU A 451 23.60 4.00 9.09
N THR A 452 24.77 3.47 8.67
CA THR A 452 25.21 2.12 9.09
C THR A 452 25.63 2.02 10.57
N LYS A 453 25.96 3.14 11.23
CA LYS A 453 26.26 3.16 12.67
C LYS A 453 25.04 3.36 13.56
N GLU A 454 24.02 4.10 13.11
CA GLU A 454 22.80 4.38 13.89
C GLU A 454 21.75 3.26 13.79
N GLN A 455 21.70 2.51 12.68
CA GLN A 455 20.78 1.37 12.54
C GLN A 455 21.16 0.16 13.41
N CYS A 456 22.43 0.05 13.83
CA CYS A 456 22.88 -1.07 14.66
C CYS A 456 22.53 -0.89 16.16
N THR A 457 22.28 0.34 16.62
CA THR A 457 21.86 0.64 18.01
C THR A 457 20.34 0.59 18.17
N LEU A 458 19.56 1.05 17.18
CA LEU A 458 18.09 1.05 17.27
C LEU A 458 17.47 -0.36 17.25
N SER A 459 18.04 -1.33 16.53
CA SER A 459 17.43 -2.67 16.44
C SER A 459 17.48 -3.47 17.75
N LYS A 460 18.37 -3.12 18.68
CA LYS A 460 18.45 -3.77 20.00
C LYS A 460 17.43 -3.20 20.99
N GLU A 461 17.22 -1.88 21.00
CA GLU A 461 16.20 -1.25 21.86
C GLU A 461 14.77 -1.65 21.46
N THR A 462 14.47 -1.75 20.16
CA THR A 462 13.14 -2.16 19.70
C THR A 462 12.80 -3.62 20.01
N LEU A 463 13.81 -4.49 20.19
CA LEU A 463 13.59 -5.90 20.51
C LEU A 463 13.29 -6.11 22.00
N ASP A 464 13.85 -5.26 22.88
CA ASP A 464 13.60 -5.30 24.32
C ASP A 464 12.27 -4.62 24.69
N GLU A 465 11.84 -3.58 23.96
CA GLU A 465 10.51 -2.97 24.13
C GLU A 465 9.37 -3.89 23.69
N MET A 466 9.55 -4.70 22.63
CA MET A 466 8.53 -5.65 22.18
C MET A 466 8.30 -6.80 23.17
N LYS A 467 9.34 -7.26 23.89
CA LYS A 467 9.19 -8.26 24.95
C LYS A 467 8.39 -7.73 26.15
N HIS A 468 8.56 -6.44 26.46
CA HIS A 468 7.83 -5.80 27.58
C HIS A 468 6.32 -5.63 27.30
N ILE A 469 5.93 -5.53 26.03
CA ILE A 469 4.52 -5.41 25.61
C ILE A 469 3.81 -6.78 25.62
N GLU A 470 4.51 -7.87 25.26
CA GLU A 470 3.94 -9.24 25.34
C GLU A 470 3.65 -9.64 26.80
N ASP A 471 4.52 -9.28 27.76
CA ASP A 471 4.30 -9.54 29.19
C ASP A 471 3.09 -8.75 29.76
N LEU A 472 2.81 -7.56 29.25
CA LEU A 472 1.67 -6.73 29.65
C LEU A 472 0.34 -7.27 29.11
N GLU A 473 0.32 -7.81 27.89
CA GLU A 473 -0.89 -8.44 27.32
C GLU A 473 -1.25 -9.75 28.03
N GLU A 474 -0.26 -10.50 28.52
CA GLU A 474 -0.49 -11.72 29.30
C GLU A 474 -1.11 -11.41 30.68
N GLN A 475 -0.65 -10.35 31.36
CA GLN A 475 -1.24 -9.91 32.62
C GLN A 475 -2.68 -9.39 32.45
N MET A 476 -2.98 -8.73 31.32
CA MET A 476 -4.32 -8.22 31.04
C MET A 476 -5.34 -9.34 30.78
N LYS A 477 -4.92 -10.44 30.14
CA LYS A 477 -5.76 -11.64 29.91
C LYS A 477 -6.09 -12.40 31.21
N VAL A 478 -5.19 -12.39 32.20
CA VAL A 478 -5.45 -13.00 33.52
C VAL A 478 -6.50 -12.20 34.31
N SER A 479 -6.50 -10.87 34.17
CA SER A 479 -7.44 -9.97 34.87
C SER A 479 -8.87 -10.01 34.29
N ILE A 480 -9.01 -10.23 32.97
CA ILE A 480 -10.34 -10.35 32.34
C ILE A 480 -11.05 -11.65 32.77
N LYS A 481 -10.30 -12.75 32.94
CA LYS A 481 -10.84 -14.03 33.41
C LYS A 481 -11.32 -14.03 34.87
N SER A 482 -10.79 -13.16 35.74
CA SER A 482 -11.25 -13.03 37.13
C SER A 482 -12.52 -12.17 37.23
N SER A 483 -12.68 -11.20 36.33
CA SER A 483 -13.87 -10.35 36.23
C SER A 483 -15.12 -11.13 35.76
N GLU A 484 -14.99 -11.98 34.74
CA GLU A 484 -16.12 -12.76 34.21
C GLU A 484 -16.67 -13.77 35.24
N LYS A 485 -15.80 -14.36 36.07
CA LYS A 485 -16.19 -15.28 37.15
C LYS A 485 -16.96 -14.60 38.29
N SER A 486 -16.81 -13.29 38.43
CA SER A 486 -17.51 -12.48 39.44
C SER A 486 -18.90 -12.03 38.97
N GLN A 487 -19.13 -12.00 37.66
CA GLN A 487 -20.41 -11.60 37.06
C GLN A 487 -21.43 -12.75 37.04
N GLU A 488 -20.99 -14.01 36.91
CA GLU A 488 -21.90 -15.18 36.98
C GLU A 488 -22.53 -15.36 38.38
N LEU A 489 -21.77 -15.12 39.46
CA LEU A 489 -22.25 -15.24 40.84
C LEU A 489 -23.32 -14.20 41.24
N LEU A 490 -23.36 -13.03 40.58
CA LEU A 490 -24.34 -11.98 40.89
C LEU A 490 -25.70 -12.17 40.20
N THR A 491 -25.73 -12.97 39.12
CA THR A 491 -26.98 -13.25 38.40
C THR A 491 -27.86 -14.30 39.08
N GLU A 492 -27.31 -15.17 39.92
CA GLU A 492 -28.09 -16.16 40.68
C GLU A 492 -28.80 -15.55 41.91
N ASP A 493 -28.21 -14.56 42.58
CA ASP A 493 -28.83 -13.95 43.78
C ASP A 493 -29.97 -12.98 43.46
N THR A 494 -30.01 -12.41 42.26
CA THR A 494 -31.08 -11.48 41.85
C THR A 494 -32.38 -12.18 41.44
N PHE A 495 -32.34 -13.48 41.13
CA PHE A 495 -33.53 -14.26 40.78
C PHE A 495 -34.31 -14.83 41.98
N LYS A 496 -33.75 -14.83 43.19
CA LYS A 496 -34.44 -15.37 44.39
C LYS A 496 -35.34 -14.38 45.14
N HIS A 497 -35.29 -13.09 44.84
CA HIS A 497 -36.03 -12.06 45.62
C HIS A 497 -37.22 -11.40 44.91
N THR A 498 -37.66 -11.91 43.75
CA THR A 498 -38.79 -11.33 42.99
C THR A 498 -40.12 -12.09 43.13
N VAL A 499 -40.18 -13.16 43.92
CA VAL A 499 -41.43 -13.88 44.20
C VAL A 499 -41.83 -13.64 45.66
N ASP A 500 -42.48 -12.51 45.93
CA ASP A 500 -43.43 -12.36 47.05
C ASP A 500 -44.04 -10.95 47.02
N PHE A 501 -45.09 -10.77 46.22
CA PHE A 501 -46.07 -9.71 46.41
C PHE A 501 -47.45 -10.26 46.05
N GLN A 502 -48.09 -10.93 47.02
CA GLN A 502 -49.53 -11.19 46.97
C GLN A 502 -50.30 -9.96 47.45
N ILE A 503 -51.20 -9.51 46.60
CA ILE A 503 -52.19 -8.47 46.86
C ILE A 503 -53.28 -9.04 47.77
N LYS A 504 -53.48 -8.45 48.95
CA LYS A 504 -54.72 -8.60 49.73
C LYS A 504 -55.66 -7.44 49.36
N ASN A 505 -56.81 -7.80 48.80
CA ASN A 505 -58.01 -6.97 48.75
C ASN A 505 -58.58 -6.72 50.15
#